data_AF-A0A7C4YIP6-F1
#
_entry.id   AF-A0A7C4YIP6-F1
#
_cell.length_a   1.000
_cell.length_b   1.000
_cell.length_c   1.000
_cell.angle_alpha   90.00
_cell.angle_beta   90.00
_cell.angle_gamma   90.00
#
_symmetry.space_group_name_H-M   'P 1'
#
loop_
_entity.id
_entity.type
_entity.pdbx_description
1 polymer ?
#
loop_
_entity_poly.entity_id
_entity_poly.type
_entity_poly.pdbx_seq_one_letter_code
_entity_poly.pdbx_strand_id
1 'polypeptide(L)'
;MTAPTYEKLTAPKSGTRVTVDANGKWQIPDDPIVCLLRGDGIGMDVGNVPGITASAVKVIDAAVQKTYGGKRKIVWFDIHAGDMARKLYRPEVTDEQVNTLSEEDQRRLYLPDDSLRAFEYYKIGLKGPLTTPIGKGFRSINVYLRIRFDLYACVRPVKYYKGVEAPNKRADKVDMVIFRENTEDVYCGIEFQSNTERSKRVIDFLNKEFGYKIIGSSGIGIKPISPEGTKRLVRMAIKYAIDKKLPSVTLMHKGNIMKFTEGAFKDWGYEVAKAEFRDQIITEDELYDAAKPFGDGQGRVLIKDRIADSMFQQIQLRPDEYSVVATPNLNGDYLSDAAAALTGGLGLAAGANIGDAGAMFEATHGTAPKYTGKNMANPGAVLLSGVLMLEFLGWHEAAQKVNKALEATFAEAEETAKKGPGGKLYVTYDIARQFPGYGEKAGAPSSEFADRIVQHL
;
A
#
# COMPACT_ATOMS: atom_id res chain seq x y z
N MET A 1 26.60 -5.47 11.89
CA MET A 1 25.89 -4.72 12.94
C MET A 1 25.26 -5.73 13.87
N THR A 2 25.39 -5.53 15.18
CA THR A 2 24.70 -6.34 16.20
C THR A 2 23.23 -5.94 16.25
N ALA A 3 22.36 -6.86 16.67
CA ALA A 3 20.95 -6.54 16.89
C ALA A 3 20.83 -5.43 17.97
N PRO A 4 19.93 -4.46 17.80
CA PRO A 4 19.76 -3.39 18.79
C PRO A 4 19.21 -3.95 20.10
N THR A 5 19.55 -3.27 21.19
CA THR A 5 18.94 -3.53 22.51
C THR A 5 17.58 -2.83 22.58
N TYR A 6 16.61 -3.47 23.21
CA TYR A 6 15.25 -2.98 23.31
C TYR A 6 14.87 -2.75 24.78
N GLU A 7 13.99 -1.79 25.04
CA GLU A 7 13.44 -1.55 26.37
C GLU A 7 12.40 -2.62 26.76
N LYS A 8 11.51 -2.98 25.84
CA LYS A 8 10.39 -3.91 26.07
C LYS A 8 10.33 -5.06 25.07
N LEU A 9 10.92 -4.92 23.88
CA LEU A 9 10.92 -6.02 22.90
C LEU A 9 12.00 -7.07 23.21
N THR A 10 11.76 -8.31 22.81
CA THR A 10 12.78 -9.37 22.81
C THR A 10 13.10 -9.74 21.38
N ALA A 11 14.36 -9.58 20.97
CA ALA A 11 14.79 -9.95 19.62
C ALA A 11 14.53 -11.45 19.34
N PRO A 12 14.21 -11.84 18.10
CA PRO A 12 14.08 -13.24 17.72
C PRO A 12 15.37 -14.02 18.01
N LYS A 13 15.23 -15.23 18.56
CA LYS A 13 16.36 -16.14 18.86
C LYS A 13 16.84 -16.94 17.64
N SER A 14 16.13 -16.84 16.52
CA SER A 14 16.40 -17.53 15.26
C SER A 14 16.03 -16.63 14.10
N GLY A 15 16.35 -17.05 12.88
CA GLY A 15 16.08 -16.27 11.67
C GLY A 15 17.27 -15.41 11.28
N THR A 16 17.31 -15.04 10.01
CA THR A 16 18.37 -14.24 9.43
C THR A 16 17.80 -12.89 8.99
N ARG A 17 18.49 -11.79 9.31
CA ARG A 17 18.04 -10.47 8.86
C ARG A 17 18.24 -10.33 7.35
N VAL A 18 17.32 -9.62 6.71
CA VAL A 18 17.49 -9.18 5.32
C VAL A 18 18.56 -8.08 5.26
N THR A 19 19.39 -8.10 4.22
CA THR A 19 20.38 -7.05 3.95
C THR A 19 20.28 -6.52 2.54
N VAL A 20 20.86 -5.35 2.29
CA VAL A 20 20.98 -4.75 0.96
C VAL A 20 22.46 -4.59 0.69
N ASP A 21 22.93 -5.07 -0.46
CA ASP A 21 24.34 -4.97 -0.84
C ASP A 21 24.71 -3.58 -1.36
N ALA A 22 25.99 -3.37 -1.68
CA ALA A 22 26.50 -2.08 -2.15
C ALA A 22 25.89 -1.62 -3.49
N ASN A 23 25.28 -2.53 -4.25
CA ASN A 23 24.62 -2.22 -5.52
C ASN A 23 23.11 -2.00 -5.35
N GLY A 24 22.60 -1.97 -4.11
CA GLY A 24 21.18 -1.81 -3.82
C GLY A 24 20.35 -3.08 -4.03
N LYS A 25 20.99 -4.26 -4.18
CA LYS A 25 20.26 -5.52 -4.33
C LYS A 25 19.95 -6.14 -2.97
N TRP A 26 18.69 -6.52 -2.79
CA TRP A 26 18.19 -7.19 -1.60
C TRP A 26 18.71 -8.63 -1.52
N GLN A 27 19.26 -8.99 -0.36
CA GLN A 27 19.76 -10.30 -0.03
C GLN A 27 18.76 -10.96 0.93
N ILE A 28 17.91 -11.84 0.38
CA ILE A 28 16.81 -12.48 1.09
C ILE A 28 17.25 -13.89 1.50
N PRO A 29 17.39 -14.19 2.81
CA PRO A 29 17.67 -15.54 3.29
C PRO A 29 16.44 -16.45 3.18
N ASP A 30 16.59 -17.74 3.44
CA ASP A 30 15.46 -18.69 3.47
C ASP A 30 14.64 -18.59 4.78
N ASP A 31 15.19 -17.98 5.83
CA ASP A 31 14.53 -17.76 7.14
C ASP A 31 14.46 -16.27 7.56
N PRO A 32 13.95 -15.37 6.70
CA PRO A 32 13.98 -13.93 6.94
C PRO A 32 13.19 -13.56 8.20
N ILE A 33 13.78 -12.66 9.00
CA ILE A 33 13.06 -11.98 10.08
C ILE A 33 12.22 -10.85 9.50
N VAL A 34 10.91 -10.88 9.78
CA VAL A 34 9.95 -9.87 9.34
C VAL A 34 9.27 -9.23 10.55
N CYS A 35 9.32 -7.91 10.63
CA CYS A 35 8.62 -7.15 11.67
C CYS A 35 7.10 -7.24 11.47
N LEU A 36 6.37 -7.67 12.50
CA LEU A 36 4.92 -7.78 12.47
C LEU A 36 4.30 -6.71 13.36
N LEU A 37 3.55 -5.78 12.76
CA LEU A 37 2.72 -4.80 13.45
C LEU A 37 1.27 -5.26 13.37
N ARG A 38 0.71 -5.82 14.45
CA ARG A 38 -0.69 -6.31 14.42
C ARG A 38 -1.70 -5.21 14.08
N GLY A 39 -1.38 -3.96 14.41
CA GLY A 39 -2.23 -2.81 14.16
C GLY A 39 -3.22 -2.58 15.30
N ASP A 40 -4.19 -1.72 15.04
CA ASP A 40 -5.28 -1.36 15.95
C ASP A 40 -6.63 -1.80 15.38
N GLY A 41 -7.67 -1.74 16.20
CA GLY A 41 -9.04 -2.06 15.81
C GLY A 41 -9.18 -3.48 15.28
N ILE A 42 -9.64 -3.65 14.04
CA ILE A 42 -9.76 -4.98 13.41
C ILE A 42 -8.43 -5.71 13.20
N GLY A 43 -7.30 -4.98 13.20
CA GLY A 43 -5.97 -5.55 13.00
C GLY A 43 -5.52 -6.46 14.15
N MET A 44 -5.82 -6.06 15.38
CA MET A 44 -5.36 -6.71 16.60
C MET A 44 -6.24 -7.88 17.05
N ASP A 45 -5.62 -8.78 17.82
CA ASP A 45 -6.33 -9.82 18.54
C ASP A 45 -7.04 -9.22 19.77
N VAL A 46 -8.24 -9.73 20.09
CA VAL A 46 -9.01 -9.32 21.26
C VAL A 46 -9.39 -10.55 22.06
N GLY A 47 -8.71 -10.77 23.19
CA GLY A 47 -8.83 -12.01 23.95
C GLY A 47 -8.41 -13.21 23.07
N ASN A 48 -9.32 -14.18 22.91
CA ASN A 48 -9.11 -15.35 22.05
C ASN A 48 -9.61 -15.14 20.61
N VAL A 49 -10.09 -13.95 20.26
CA VAL A 49 -10.56 -13.64 18.91
C VAL A 49 -9.39 -13.10 18.08
N PRO A 50 -8.95 -13.80 17.02
CA PRO A 50 -7.86 -13.31 16.18
C PRO A 50 -8.31 -12.10 15.36
N GLY A 51 -7.41 -11.13 15.22
CA GLY A 51 -7.55 -10.02 14.31
C GLY A 51 -7.33 -10.44 12.86
N ILE A 52 -7.55 -9.50 11.93
CA ILE A 52 -7.31 -9.77 10.51
C ILE A 52 -5.83 -10.01 10.21
N THR A 53 -4.93 -9.40 10.99
CA THR A 53 -3.48 -9.56 10.80
C THR A 53 -3.03 -10.97 11.17
N ALA A 54 -3.50 -11.50 12.30
CA ALA A 54 -3.23 -12.89 12.69
C ALA A 54 -3.83 -13.89 11.70
N SER A 55 -5.04 -13.61 11.20
CA SER A 55 -5.72 -14.43 10.19
C SER A 55 -4.93 -14.48 8.88
N ALA A 56 -4.39 -13.34 8.43
CA ALA A 56 -3.53 -13.26 7.25
C ALA A 56 -2.20 -14.03 7.45
N VAL A 57 -1.52 -13.81 8.58
CA VAL A 57 -0.25 -14.50 8.91
C VAL A 57 -0.42 -16.02 8.90
N LYS A 58 -1.52 -16.53 9.46
CA LYS A 58 -1.85 -17.97 9.44
C LYS A 58 -1.87 -18.54 8.02
N VAL A 59 -2.49 -17.85 7.07
CA VAL A 59 -2.56 -18.28 5.67
C VAL A 59 -1.19 -18.23 5.01
N ILE A 60 -0.42 -17.15 5.26
CA ILE A 60 0.93 -16.97 4.72
C ILE A 60 1.85 -18.10 5.19
N ASP A 61 1.88 -18.39 6.48
CA ASP A 61 2.71 -19.46 7.06
C ASP A 61 2.33 -20.83 6.48
N ALA A 62 1.03 -21.11 6.37
CA ALA A 62 0.56 -22.35 5.76
C ALA A 62 0.99 -22.48 4.29
N ALA A 63 0.94 -21.39 3.53
CA ALA A 63 1.34 -21.38 2.12
C ALA A 63 2.85 -21.59 1.96
N VAL A 64 3.67 -20.91 2.78
CA VAL A 64 5.13 -21.09 2.79
C VAL A 64 5.48 -22.53 3.16
N GLN A 65 4.87 -23.08 4.21
CA GLN A 65 5.09 -24.46 4.63
C GLN A 65 4.70 -25.47 3.56
N LYS A 66 3.50 -25.36 2.96
CA LYS A 66 3.01 -26.25 1.90
C LYS A 66 3.81 -26.13 0.60
N THR A 67 4.46 -24.99 0.35
CA THR A 67 5.25 -24.77 -0.86
C THR A 67 6.66 -25.30 -0.72
N TYR A 68 7.31 -25.03 0.41
CA TYR A 68 8.76 -25.28 0.57
C TYR A 68 9.11 -26.42 1.52
N GLY A 69 8.12 -27.04 2.18
CA GLY A 69 8.34 -28.19 3.07
C GLY A 69 9.29 -27.88 4.23
N GLY A 70 9.26 -26.64 4.74
CA GLY A 70 10.14 -26.17 5.82
C GLY A 70 11.52 -25.66 5.40
N LYS A 71 11.89 -25.77 4.11
CA LYS A 71 13.15 -25.18 3.59
C LYS A 71 13.19 -23.66 3.72
N ARG A 72 12.03 -23.02 3.56
CA ARG A 72 11.82 -21.59 3.79
C ARG A 72 10.79 -21.40 4.89
N LYS A 73 10.97 -20.37 5.71
CA LYS A 73 10.03 -19.98 6.77
C LYS A 73 10.15 -18.49 7.06
N ILE A 74 9.08 -17.84 7.48
CA ILE A 74 9.15 -16.47 7.97
C ILE A 74 9.36 -16.52 9.49
N VAL A 75 10.32 -15.76 9.99
CA VAL A 75 10.48 -15.55 11.44
C VAL A 75 9.83 -14.22 11.79
N TRP A 76 8.61 -14.28 12.30
CA TRP A 76 7.88 -13.08 12.69
C TRP A 76 8.47 -12.46 13.96
N PHE A 77 8.70 -11.16 13.93
CA PHE A 77 9.10 -10.37 15.09
C PHE A 77 8.02 -9.35 15.41
N ASP A 78 7.18 -9.64 16.40
CA ASP A 78 6.14 -8.71 16.86
C ASP A 78 6.78 -7.41 17.37
N ILE A 79 6.46 -6.31 16.69
CA ILE A 79 6.77 -4.95 17.12
C ILE A 79 5.45 -4.17 17.28
N HIS A 80 5.46 -3.06 18.01
CA HIS A 80 4.22 -2.40 18.43
C HIS A 80 4.13 -0.95 17.96
N ALA A 81 2.95 -0.56 17.50
CA ALA A 81 2.56 0.82 17.26
C ALA A 81 1.07 0.96 17.62
N GLY A 82 0.58 2.20 17.66
CA GLY A 82 -0.82 2.49 17.96
C GLY A 82 -1.19 2.25 19.42
N ASP A 83 -2.45 1.88 19.64
CA ASP A 83 -3.03 1.69 20.96
C ASP A 83 -2.34 0.54 21.72
N MET A 84 -1.87 -0.48 20.99
CA MET A 84 -1.08 -1.57 21.55
C MET A 84 0.25 -1.10 22.12
N ALA A 85 0.96 -0.23 21.40
CA ALA A 85 2.21 0.34 21.90
C ALA A 85 1.97 1.21 23.14
N ARG A 86 0.93 2.05 23.11
CA ARG A 86 0.58 2.89 24.25
C ARG A 86 0.33 2.08 25.52
N LYS A 87 -0.46 1.00 25.43
CA LYS A 87 -0.74 0.11 26.57
C LYS A 87 0.51 -0.59 27.10
N LEU A 88 1.47 -0.94 26.23
CA LEU A 88 2.66 -1.68 26.63
C LEU A 88 3.75 -0.77 27.22
N TYR A 89 3.98 0.39 26.60
CA TYR A 89 5.12 1.25 26.94
C TYR A 89 4.77 2.31 27.98
N ARG A 90 3.54 2.85 27.94
CA ARG A 90 3.13 4.00 28.77
C ARG A 90 1.68 3.83 29.27
N PRO A 91 1.35 2.73 29.98
CA PRO A 91 -0.01 2.45 30.46
C PRO A 91 -0.56 3.51 31.43
N GLU A 92 0.32 4.32 32.02
CA GLU A 92 -0.02 5.37 32.97
C GLU A 92 -0.58 6.64 32.34
N VAL A 93 -0.42 6.83 31.02
CA VAL A 93 -0.89 8.05 30.31
C VAL A 93 -2.35 7.90 29.91
N THR A 94 -3.23 8.73 30.48
CA THR A 94 -4.68 8.74 30.17
C THR A 94 -5.00 9.49 28.88
N ASP A 95 -6.20 9.28 28.33
CA ASP A 95 -6.63 9.94 27.08
C ASP A 95 -6.63 11.47 27.20
N GLU A 96 -7.01 11.97 28.38
CA GLU A 96 -7.04 13.39 28.71
C GLU A 96 -5.64 14.01 28.74
N GLN A 97 -4.63 13.21 29.10
CA GLN A 97 -3.24 13.66 29.18
C GLN A 97 -2.55 13.67 27.81
N VAL A 98 -3.03 12.92 26.81
CA VAL A 98 -2.37 12.84 25.50
C VAL A 98 -2.17 14.22 24.88
N ASN A 99 -3.20 15.07 24.94
CA ASN A 99 -3.16 16.40 24.32
C ASN A 99 -2.31 17.43 25.07
N THR A 100 -1.83 17.11 26.27
CA THR A 100 -0.92 17.97 27.04
C THR A 100 0.55 17.64 26.79
N LEU A 101 0.84 16.51 26.14
CA LEU A 101 2.18 16.06 25.79
C LEU A 101 2.74 16.84 24.59
N SER A 102 4.07 16.93 24.55
CA SER A 102 4.78 17.42 23.37
C SER A 102 4.53 16.51 22.17
N GLU A 103 4.71 17.02 20.95
CA GLU A 103 4.55 16.21 19.73
C GLU A 103 5.45 14.96 19.74
N GLU A 104 6.68 15.10 20.25
CA GLU A 104 7.62 14.00 20.35
C GLU A 104 7.16 12.95 21.38
N ASP A 105 6.63 13.37 22.53
CA ASP A 105 6.13 12.46 23.56
C ASP A 105 4.87 11.74 23.09
N GLN A 106 3.98 12.42 22.36
CA GLN A 106 2.85 11.77 21.72
C GLN A 106 3.31 10.75 20.67
N ARG A 107 4.34 11.06 19.88
CA ARG A 107 4.94 10.07 18.97
C ARG A 107 5.48 8.87 19.74
N ARG A 108 6.28 9.06 20.80
CA ARG A 108 6.83 7.96 21.61
C ARG A 108 5.74 7.10 22.26
N LEU A 109 4.60 7.70 22.60
CA LEU A 109 3.44 7.02 23.16
C LEU A 109 2.86 5.98 22.21
N TYR A 110 2.68 6.33 20.94
CA TYR A 110 2.04 5.46 19.93
C TYR A 110 3.04 4.77 19.00
N LEU A 111 4.29 5.21 18.95
CA LEU A 111 5.34 4.64 18.10
C LEU A 111 6.68 4.67 18.87
N PRO A 112 6.95 3.64 19.68
CA PRO A 112 8.12 3.56 20.54
C PRO A 112 9.41 3.37 19.73
N ASP A 113 10.52 3.84 20.28
CA ASP A 113 11.83 3.77 19.61
C ASP A 113 12.32 2.33 19.42
N ASP A 114 11.87 1.39 20.26
CA ASP A 114 12.09 -0.04 20.07
C ASP A 114 11.59 -0.52 18.70
N SER A 115 10.35 -0.17 18.33
CA SER A 115 9.77 -0.55 17.03
C SER A 115 10.48 0.13 15.87
N LEU A 116 10.92 1.38 16.04
CA LEU A 116 11.69 2.09 15.01
C LEU A 116 13.05 1.44 14.79
N ARG A 117 13.79 1.14 15.86
CA ARG A 117 15.11 0.48 15.80
C ARG A 117 15.00 -0.93 15.24
N ALA A 118 13.94 -1.66 15.61
CA ALA A 118 13.67 -2.99 15.07
C ALA A 118 13.47 -2.94 13.55
N PHE A 119 12.57 -2.08 13.06
CA PHE A 119 12.31 -1.97 11.63
C PHE A 119 13.54 -1.45 10.86
N GLU A 120 14.29 -0.48 11.40
CA GLU A 120 15.53 0.01 10.79
C GLU A 120 16.56 -1.12 10.59
N TYR A 121 16.63 -2.04 11.55
CA TYR A 121 17.57 -3.16 11.54
C TYR A 121 17.11 -4.34 10.67
N TYR A 122 15.83 -4.72 10.72
CA TYR A 122 15.27 -5.90 10.02
C TYR A 122 14.65 -5.58 8.65
N LYS A 123 14.35 -4.31 8.38
CA LYS A 123 13.99 -3.72 7.07
C LYS A 123 12.65 -4.11 6.46
N ILE A 124 12.15 -5.31 6.75
CA ILE A 124 10.91 -5.84 6.18
C ILE A 124 9.85 -5.88 7.25
N GLY A 125 8.65 -5.42 6.93
CA GLY A 125 7.52 -5.47 7.86
C GLY A 125 6.17 -5.71 7.19
N LEU A 126 5.29 -6.41 7.90
CA LEU A 126 3.88 -6.54 7.58
C LEU A 126 3.09 -5.84 8.67
N LYS A 127 2.16 -4.95 8.30
CA LYS A 127 1.32 -4.24 9.27
C LYS A 127 -0.17 -4.33 8.98
N GLY A 128 -0.93 -4.47 10.06
CA GLY A 128 -2.35 -4.14 10.08
C GLY A 128 -2.60 -2.63 10.05
N PRO A 129 -3.87 -2.21 10.02
CA PRO A 129 -4.24 -0.79 10.06
C PRO A 129 -3.85 -0.17 11.41
N LEU A 130 -3.50 1.12 11.42
CA LEU A 130 -3.17 1.87 12.65
C LEU A 130 -4.10 3.07 12.80
N THR A 131 -4.54 3.33 14.03
CA THR A 131 -5.36 4.49 14.34
C THR A 131 -4.48 5.74 14.25
N THR A 132 -4.95 6.77 13.55
CA THR A 132 -4.36 8.12 13.62
C THR A 132 -5.19 8.95 14.58
N PRO A 133 -4.62 9.50 15.66
CA PRO A 133 -5.35 10.41 16.55
C PRO A 133 -5.94 11.60 15.78
N ILE A 134 -7.22 11.91 16.01
CA ILE A 134 -7.90 13.05 15.38
C ILE A 134 -7.68 14.28 16.27
N GLY A 135 -6.94 15.31 15.80
CA GLY A 135 -6.77 16.57 16.53
C GLY A 135 -5.38 17.21 16.37
N LYS A 136 -5.08 18.20 17.22
CA LYS A 136 -3.74 18.81 17.35
C LYS A 136 -2.79 17.76 17.92
N GLY A 137 -1.74 17.37 17.19
CA GLY A 137 -0.81 16.34 17.65
C GLY A 137 0.14 15.86 16.55
N PHE A 138 0.92 14.82 16.87
CA PHE A 138 1.93 14.29 15.96
C PHE A 138 1.31 13.71 14.68
N ARG A 139 2.01 13.92 13.57
CA ARG A 139 1.61 13.48 12.23
C ARG A 139 1.29 11.98 12.20
N SER A 140 0.34 11.57 11.34
CA SER A 140 -0.07 10.17 11.15
C SER A 140 1.10 9.18 11.24
N ILE A 141 0.97 8.13 12.05
CA ILE A 141 1.99 7.09 12.23
C ILE A 141 2.45 6.52 10.88
N ASN A 142 1.52 6.26 9.97
CA ASN A 142 1.84 5.73 8.65
C ASN A 142 2.72 6.71 7.85
N VAL A 143 2.39 8.01 7.89
CA VAL A 143 3.19 9.04 7.23
C VAL A 143 4.57 9.19 7.89
N TYR A 144 4.62 9.16 9.22
CA TYR A 144 5.90 9.21 9.95
C TYR A 144 6.81 8.05 9.55
N LEU A 145 6.30 6.81 9.53
CA LEU A 145 7.06 5.63 9.12
C LEU A 145 7.57 5.74 7.68
N ARG A 146 6.73 6.21 6.75
CA ARG A 146 7.10 6.39 5.34
C ARG A 146 8.25 7.37 5.18
N ILE A 147 8.18 8.51 5.85
CA ILE A 147 9.23 9.53 5.78
C ILE A 147 10.49 9.09 6.52
N ARG A 148 10.37 8.55 7.74
CA ARG A 148 11.53 8.14 8.57
C ARG A 148 12.37 7.05 7.90
N PHE A 149 11.75 6.17 7.13
CA PHE A 149 12.41 5.06 6.46
C PHE A 149 12.54 5.23 4.94
N ASP A 150 12.21 6.43 4.42
CA ASP A 150 12.24 6.77 2.99
C ASP A 150 11.55 5.71 2.10
N LEU A 151 10.35 5.27 2.52
CA LEU A 151 9.53 4.30 1.81
C LEU A 151 8.80 4.98 0.65
N TYR A 152 9.57 5.36 -0.36
CA TYR A 152 9.18 6.35 -1.35
C TYR A 152 8.19 5.92 -2.41
N ALA A 153 8.01 4.61 -2.62
CA ALA A 153 7.05 4.06 -3.56
C ALA A 153 5.92 3.36 -2.82
N CYS A 154 4.70 3.89 -2.93
CA CYS A 154 3.51 3.16 -2.55
C CYS A 154 3.02 2.35 -3.76
N VAL A 155 3.09 1.01 -3.66
CA VAL A 155 2.72 0.06 -4.71
C VAL A 155 1.39 -0.59 -4.36
N ARG A 156 0.39 -0.43 -5.24
CA ARG A 156 -0.97 -0.94 -5.05
C ARG A 156 -1.44 -1.71 -6.29
N PRO A 157 -1.39 -3.06 -6.29
CA PRO A 157 -2.07 -3.85 -7.30
C PRO A 157 -3.58 -3.77 -7.10
N VAL A 158 -4.31 -3.62 -8.18
CA VAL A 158 -5.77 -3.59 -8.22
C VAL A 158 -6.21 -4.52 -9.35
N LYS A 159 -6.85 -5.62 -8.96
CA LYS A 159 -7.42 -6.57 -9.90
C LYS A 159 -8.79 -7.03 -9.45
N TYR A 160 -9.62 -7.44 -10.42
CA TYR A 160 -10.88 -8.11 -10.12
C TYR A 160 -10.69 -9.56 -9.71
N TYR A 161 -11.42 -9.98 -8.68
CA TYR A 161 -11.51 -11.37 -8.25
C TYR A 161 -12.87 -11.92 -8.64
N LYS A 162 -12.86 -13.01 -9.41
CA LYS A 162 -14.10 -13.70 -9.80
C LYS A 162 -14.85 -14.16 -8.55
N GLY A 163 -16.16 -13.96 -8.54
CA GLY A 163 -17.03 -14.27 -7.39
C GLY A 163 -17.23 -13.10 -6.42
N VAL A 164 -16.56 -11.98 -6.63
CA VAL A 164 -16.82 -10.71 -5.93
C VAL A 164 -17.75 -9.84 -6.79
N GLU A 165 -18.79 -9.26 -6.19
CA GLU A 165 -19.61 -8.27 -6.87
C GLU A 165 -18.83 -6.97 -7.06
N ALA A 166 -18.90 -6.42 -8.26
CA ALA A 166 -18.23 -5.18 -8.62
C ALA A 166 -19.22 -4.23 -9.29
N PRO A 167 -19.21 -2.93 -8.93
CA PRO A 167 -20.16 -1.96 -9.49
C PRO A 167 -19.85 -1.60 -10.96
N ASN A 168 -18.61 -1.84 -11.42
CA ASN A 168 -18.21 -1.55 -12.79
C ASN A 168 -18.47 -2.76 -13.71
N LYS A 169 -19.18 -2.52 -14.83
CA LYS A 169 -19.49 -3.55 -15.84
C LYS A 169 -18.26 -4.15 -16.56
N ARG A 170 -17.10 -3.53 -16.40
CA ARG A 170 -15.79 -3.90 -16.97
C ARG A 170 -14.77 -4.23 -15.87
N ALA A 171 -15.23 -4.52 -14.65
CA ALA A 171 -14.34 -4.85 -13.54
C ALA A 171 -13.41 -6.03 -13.89
N ASP A 172 -13.90 -7.01 -14.63
CA ASP A 172 -13.16 -8.17 -15.15
C ASP A 172 -11.94 -7.81 -16.01
N LYS A 173 -11.87 -6.58 -16.51
CA LYS A 173 -10.76 -6.04 -17.30
C LYS A 173 -9.77 -5.20 -16.49
N VAL A 174 -10.05 -4.95 -15.21
CA VAL A 174 -9.16 -4.20 -14.33
C VAL A 174 -8.09 -5.15 -13.81
N ASP A 175 -6.85 -4.92 -14.26
CA ASP A 175 -5.63 -5.53 -13.74
C ASP A 175 -4.49 -4.52 -13.84
N MET A 176 -4.30 -3.73 -12.78
CA MET A 176 -3.43 -2.57 -12.77
C MET A 176 -2.52 -2.58 -11.55
N VAL A 177 -1.30 -2.05 -11.67
CA VAL A 177 -0.40 -1.79 -10.54
C VAL A 177 -0.05 -0.32 -10.49
N ILE A 178 -0.46 0.35 -9.41
CA ILE A 178 -0.27 1.78 -9.23
C ILE A 178 0.98 2.00 -8.38
N PHE A 179 1.95 2.72 -8.94
CA PHE A 179 3.14 3.22 -8.29
C PHE A 179 2.95 4.70 -7.97
N ARG A 180 2.77 4.99 -6.69
CA ARG A 180 2.54 6.33 -6.16
C ARG A 180 3.80 6.85 -5.47
N GLU A 181 4.28 8.02 -5.88
CA GLU A 181 5.30 8.78 -5.13
C GLU A 181 4.76 9.05 -3.72
N ASN A 182 5.54 8.78 -2.68
CA ASN A 182 5.02 8.69 -1.30
C ASN A 182 5.73 9.61 -0.29
N THR A 183 6.55 10.56 -0.76
CA THR A 183 7.34 11.46 0.12
C THR A 183 7.09 12.94 -0.09
N GLU A 184 6.64 13.35 -1.27
CA GLU A 184 6.46 14.75 -1.65
C GLU A 184 4.99 15.09 -1.92
N ASP A 185 4.74 16.04 -2.83
CA ASP A 185 3.43 16.62 -3.14
C ASP A 185 2.83 17.33 -1.92
N VAL A 186 1.57 17.75 -1.99
CA VAL A 186 0.81 18.33 -0.87
C VAL A 186 0.75 17.42 0.36
N TYR A 187 1.03 16.12 0.20
CA TYR A 187 1.11 15.15 1.30
C TYR A 187 2.34 15.36 2.18
N CYS A 188 3.32 16.16 1.76
CA CYS A 188 4.45 16.56 2.60
C CYS A 188 4.02 17.44 3.80
N GLY A 189 2.80 17.99 3.79
CA GLY A 189 2.20 18.68 4.94
C GLY A 189 2.77 20.08 5.19
N ILE A 190 3.41 20.69 4.20
CA ILE A 190 3.88 22.08 4.30
C ILE A 190 2.70 23.00 4.01
N GLU A 191 2.00 23.39 5.08
CA GLU A 191 0.82 24.24 5.02
C GLU A 191 0.76 25.28 6.14
N PHE A 192 0.03 26.36 5.88
CA PHE A 192 -0.14 27.50 6.76
C PHE A 192 -1.63 27.80 6.93
N GLN A 193 -2.11 27.63 8.16
CA GLN A 193 -3.50 27.92 8.51
C GLN A 193 -3.85 29.37 8.21
N SER A 194 -5.04 29.56 7.61
CA SER A 194 -5.62 30.87 7.31
C SER A 194 -5.62 31.80 8.53
N ASN A 195 -5.45 33.10 8.27
CA ASN A 195 -5.47 34.19 9.26
C ASN A 195 -4.41 34.10 10.37
N THR A 196 -3.36 33.29 10.20
CA THR A 196 -2.22 33.25 11.13
C THR A 196 -1.12 34.21 10.71
N GLU A 197 -0.28 34.64 11.65
CA GLU A 197 0.91 35.46 11.34
C GLU A 197 1.86 34.75 10.36
N ARG A 198 1.93 33.41 10.41
CA ARG A 198 2.73 32.62 9.47
C ARG A 198 2.16 32.68 8.05
N SER A 199 0.84 32.49 7.87
CA SER A 199 0.23 32.55 6.53
C SER A 199 0.32 33.95 5.93
N LYS A 200 0.08 35.01 6.72
CA LYS A 200 0.22 36.41 6.28
C LYS A 200 1.63 36.71 5.77
N ARG A 201 2.66 36.27 6.48
CA ARG A 201 4.06 36.46 6.05
C ARG A 201 4.36 35.79 4.71
N VAL A 202 3.86 34.58 4.49
CA VAL A 202 4.04 33.86 3.21
C VAL A 202 3.28 34.57 2.08
N ILE A 203 2.04 35.00 2.33
CA ILE A 203 1.22 35.74 1.36
C ILE A 203 1.89 37.06 1.00
N ASP A 204 2.34 37.83 2.00
CA ASP A 204 3.03 39.10 1.79
C ASP A 204 4.29 38.93 0.96
N PHE A 205 5.10 37.91 1.27
CA PHE A 205 6.29 37.58 0.50
C PHE A 205 5.95 37.26 -0.97
N LEU A 206 4.97 36.38 -1.21
CA LEU A 206 4.56 36.02 -2.57
C LEU A 206 3.98 37.20 -3.35
N ASN A 207 3.18 38.04 -2.69
CA ASN A 207 2.57 39.19 -3.33
C ASN A 207 3.60 40.31 -3.61
N LYS A 208 4.55 40.56 -2.69
CA LYS A 208 5.54 41.64 -2.82
C LYS A 208 6.71 41.26 -3.72
N GLU A 209 7.29 40.07 -3.54
CA GLU A 209 8.53 39.67 -4.24
C GLU A 209 8.25 39.09 -5.63
N PHE A 210 7.13 38.38 -5.80
CA PHE A 210 6.80 37.69 -7.05
C PHE A 210 5.57 38.26 -7.77
N GLY A 211 4.95 39.31 -7.22
CA GLY A 211 3.83 40.01 -7.86
C GLY A 211 2.52 39.21 -7.91
N TYR A 212 2.38 38.16 -7.10
CA TYR A 212 1.12 37.42 -6.98
C TYR A 212 0.03 38.29 -6.31
N LYS A 213 -1.23 37.83 -6.42
CA LYS A 213 -2.41 38.49 -5.83
C LYS A 213 -3.20 37.51 -4.97
N ILE A 214 -2.52 36.91 -4.00
CA ILE A 214 -3.14 35.97 -3.07
C ILE A 214 -3.96 36.76 -2.03
N ILE A 215 -5.17 36.28 -1.74
CA ILE A 215 -6.09 36.88 -0.77
C ILE A 215 -5.49 36.71 0.64
N GLY A 216 -5.44 37.78 1.43
CA GLY A 216 -4.80 37.78 2.76
C GLY A 216 -5.38 36.76 3.76
N SER A 217 -6.65 36.38 3.58
CA SER A 217 -7.33 35.38 4.41
C SER A 217 -7.19 33.94 3.89
N SER A 218 -6.35 33.69 2.88
CA SER A 218 -6.15 32.33 2.35
C SER A 218 -5.35 31.45 3.33
N GLY A 219 -5.72 30.16 3.40
CA GLY A 219 -4.78 29.12 3.80
C GLY A 219 -3.81 28.84 2.66
N ILE A 220 -2.56 28.51 2.96
CA ILE A 220 -1.51 28.31 1.95
C ILE A 220 -0.95 26.90 2.09
N GLY A 221 -0.86 26.16 0.98
CA GLY A 221 -0.16 24.88 0.91
C GLY A 221 0.95 24.93 -0.13
N ILE A 222 2.03 24.19 0.10
CA ILE A 222 3.16 24.07 -0.82
C ILE A 222 3.16 22.66 -1.44
N LYS A 223 3.30 22.59 -2.76
CA LYS A 223 3.37 21.33 -3.53
C LYS A 223 4.78 21.17 -4.13
N PRO A 224 5.75 20.61 -3.39
CA PRO A 224 7.04 20.24 -3.96
C PRO A 224 6.91 18.94 -4.78
N ILE A 225 7.55 18.89 -5.94
CA ILE A 225 7.83 17.67 -6.70
C ILE A 225 9.25 17.79 -7.23
N SER A 226 10.11 16.81 -6.98
CA SER A 226 11.52 16.82 -7.36
C SER A 226 11.86 15.80 -8.45
N PRO A 227 12.96 16.02 -9.21
CA PRO A 227 13.47 15.02 -10.13
C PRO A 227 13.93 13.75 -9.39
N GLU A 228 14.50 13.87 -8.20
CA GLU A 228 14.95 12.73 -7.39
C GLU A 228 13.78 11.81 -7.03
N GLY A 229 12.71 12.39 -6.46
CA GLY A 229 11.49 11.69 -6.08
C GLY A 229 10.78 11.05 -7.26
N THR A 230 10.70 11.78 -8.38
CA THR A 230 10.07 11.30 -9.61
C THR A 230 10.86 10.15 -10.25
N LYS A 231 12.17 10.34 -10.49
CA LYS A 231 12.99 9.38 -11.24
C LYS A 231 13.11 8.05 -10.50
N ARG A 232 13.23 8.06 -9.16
CA ARG A 232 13.29 6.82 -8.36
C ARG A 232 11.99 6.00 -8.44
N LEU A 233 10.83 6.67 -8.37
CA LEU A 233 9.54 6.00 -8.52
C LEU A 233 9.37 5.41 -9.92
N VAL A 234 9.57 6.23 -10.96
CA VAL A 234 9.33 5.81 -12.35
C VAL A 234 10.31 4.71 -12.76
N ARG A 235 11.56 4.77 -12.30
CA ARG A 235 12.53 3.68 -12.47
C ARG A 235 12.04 2.37 -11.87
N MET A 236 11.49 2.40 -10.65
CA MET A 236 10.92 1.21 -10.01
C MET A 236 9.71 0.67 -10.81
N ALA A 237 8.83 1.56 -11.28
CA ALA A 237 7.66 1.18 -12.07
C ALA A 237 8.03 0.54 -13.42
N ILE A 238 9.03 1.09 -14.13
CA ILE A 238 9.52 0.53 -15.40
C ILE A 238 10.20 -0.82 -15.19
N LYS A 239 11.07 -0.95 -14.17
CA LYS A 239 11.69 -2.24 -13.81
C LYS A 239 10.63 -3.29 -13.51
N TYR A 240 9.62 -2.93 -12.71
CA TYR A 240 8.51 -3.83 -12.41
C TYR A 240 7.77 -4.28 -13.67
N ALA A 241 7.46 -3.34 -14.59
CA ALA A 241 6.81 -3.67 -15.85
C ALA A 241 7.65 -4.62 -16.71
N ILE A 242 8.97 -4.40 -16.82
CA ILE A 242 9.89 -5.25 -17.57
C ILE A 242 9.95 -6.65 -16.95
N ASP A 243 10.23 -6.73 -15.65
CA ASP A 243 10.42 -8.00 -14.93
C ASP A 243 9.16 -8.88 -14.98
N LYS A 244 7.99 -8.25 -14.88
CA LYS A 244 6.68 -8.91 -14.94
C LYS A 244 6.12 -9.04 -16.36
N LYS A 245 6.84 -8.56 -17.38
CA LYS A 245 6.43 -8.55 -18.81
C LYS A 245 5.07 -7.87 -19.03
N LEU A 246 4.84 -6.75 -18.35
CA LEU A 246 3.63 -5.95 -18.48
C LEU A 246 3.73 -5.00 -19.67
N PRO A 247 2.61 -4.73 -20.36
CA PRO A 247 2.64 -4.08 -21.67
C PRO A 247 2.94 -2.58 -21.62
N SER A 248 2.66 -1.88 -20.51
CA SER A 248 2.78 -0.44 -20.44
C SER A 248 3.06 0.14 -19.05
N VAL A 249 3.66 1.33 -19.05
CA VAL A 249 3.72 2.27 -17.91
C VAL A 249 3.08 3.59 -18.34
N THR A 250 2.06 4.01 -17.60
CA THR A 250 1.35 5.27 -17.82
C THR A 250 1.72 6.30 -16.75
N LEU A 251 2.20 7.47 -17.15
CA LEU A 251 2.47 8.59 -16.25
C LEU A 251 1.18 9.42 -16.08
N MET A 252 0.56 9.41 -14.89
CA MET A 252 -0.64 10.20 -14.61
C MET A 252 -0.26 11.55 -14.02
N HIS A 253 -0.71 12.64 -14.64
CA HIS A 253 -0.31 13.99 -14.22
C HIS A 253 -1.36 15.05 -14.63
N LYS A 254 -1.36 16.23 -14.02
CA LYS A 254 -2.15 17.40 -14.42
C LYS A 254 -1.24 18.53 -14.91
N GLY A 255 -0.25 18.16 -15.71
CA GLY A 255 0.82 19.05 -16.18
C GLY A 255 0.37 20.15 -17.14
N ASN A 256 -0.82 20.03 -17.74
CA ASN A 256 -1.42 21.10 -18.53
C ASN A 256 -1.78 22.34 -17.69
N ILE A 257 -2.08 22.15 -16.39
CA ILE A 257 -2.34 23.22 -15.43
C ILE A 257 -1.12 23.47 -14.55
N MET A 258 -0.55 22.41 -13.97
CA MET A 258 0.58 22.48 -13.03
C MET A 258 1.90 22.15 -13.73
N LYS A 259 2.33 23.04 -14.63
CA LYS A 259 3.46 22.83 -15.56
C LYS A 259 4.77 22.47 -14.85
N PHE A 260 5.09 23.15 -13.76
CA PHE A 260 6.40 23.03 -13.10
C PHE A 260 6.45 22.01 -11.96
N THR A 261 5.35 21.30 -11.69
CA THR A 261 5.32 20.21 -10.71
C THR A 261 4.88 18.92 -11.40
N GLU A 262 3.62 18.84 -11.82
CA GLU A 262 3.11 17.63 -12.48
C GLU A 262 3.49 17.54 -13.97
N GLY A 263 3.72 18.67 -14.65
CA GLY A 263 4.37 18.66 -15.97
C GLY A 263 5.80 18.16 -15.87
N ALA A 264 6.56 18.66 -14.90
CA ALA A 264 7.92 18.21 -14.60
C ALA A 264 7.97 16.73 -14.19
N PHE A 265 7.03 16.22 -13.38
CA PHE A 265 6.91 14.78 -13.08
C PHE A 265 6.84 13.94 -14.36
N LYS A 266 5.97 14.32 -15.30
CA LYS A 266 5.84 13.63 -16.59
C LYS A 266 7.15 13.71 -17.38
N ASP A 267 7.75 14.89 -17.50
CA ASP A 267 8.97 15.10 -18.28
C ASP A 267 10.17 14.30 -17.71
N TRP A 268 10.39 14.34 -16.39
CA TRP A 268 11.43 13.54 -15.71
C TRP A 268 11.16 12.04 -15.79
N GLY A 269 9.88 11.62 -15.81
CA GLY A 269 9.49 10.24 -16.04
C GLY A 269 9.89 9.73 -17.44
N TYR A 270 9.64 10.54 -18.48
CA TYR A 270 10.14 10.23 -19.83
C TYR A 270 11.66 10.30 -19.92
N GLU A 271 12.30 11.22 -19.21
CA GLU A 271 13.76 11.36 -19.18
C GLU A 271 14.41 10.07 -18.66
N VAL A 272 13.97 9.55 -17.50
CA VAL A 272 14.53 8.31 -16.94
C VAL A 272 14.23 7.09 -17.82
N ALA A 273 13.03 7.03 -18.41
CA ALA A 273 12.66 5.95 -19.33
C ALA A 273 13.62 5.90 -20.53
N LYS A 274 13.89 7.06 -21.16
CA LYS A 274 14.78 7.15 -22.32
C LYS A 274 16.25 6.99 -21.95
N ALA A 275 16.67 7.48 -20.80
CA ALA A 275 18.08 7.43 -20.39
C ALA A 275 18.53 6.04 -19.91
N GLU A 276 17.66 5.29 -19.22
CA GLU A 276 18.04 4.04 -18.56
C GLU A 276 17.45 2.77 -19.19
N PHE A 277 16.36 2.90 -19.95
CA PHE A 277 15.60 1.75 -20.46
C PHE A 277 15.35 1.78 -21.98
N ARG A 278 16.13 2.58 -22.73
CA ARG A 278 15.91 2.88 -24.16
C ARG A 278 15.60 1.66 -25.04
N ASP A 279 16.32 0.56 -24.85
CA ASP A 279 16.19 -0.65 -25.68
C ASP A 279 14.98 -1.52 -25.30
N GLN A 280 14.44 -1.30 -24.11
CA GLN A 280 13.37 -2.09 -23.49
C GLN A 280 12.01 -1.37 -23.54
N ILE A 281 11.98 -0.13 -24.03
CA ILE A 281 10.79 0.72 -24.04
C ILE A 281 10.52 1.32 -25.42
N ILE A 282 9.26 1.72 -25.63
CA ILE A 282 8.83 2.53 -26.77
C ILE A 282 7.88 3.62 -26.24
N THR A 283 7.99 4.86 -26.71
CA THR A 283 7.03 5.91 -26.32
C THR A 283 5.79 5.88 -27.21
N GLU A 284 4.64 6.38 -26.72
CA GLU A 284 3.41 6.47 -27.52
C GLU A 284 3.62 7.27 -28.83
N ASP A 285 4.37 8.38 -28.78
CA ASP A 285 4.78 9.17 -29.96
C ASP A 285 5.72 8.41 -30.93
N GLU A 286 6.36 7.34 -30.48
CA GLU A 286 7.22 6.50 -31.34
C GLU A 286 6.42 5.36 -31.96
N LEU A 287 5.40 4.86 -31.25
CA LEU A 287 4.53 3.80 -31.73
C LEU A 287 3.63 4.27 -32.88
N TYR A 288 3.11 5.51 -32.81
CA TYR A 288 2.20 6.05 -33.82
C TYR A 288 2.87 6.87 -34.93
N ASP A 289 4.18 7.07 -34.85
CA ASP A 289 4.95 7.74 -35.91
C ASP A 289 5.49 6.71 -36.91
N ALA A 290 4.84 6.62 -38.07
CA ALA A 290 5.20 5.68 -39.14
C ALA A 290 6.63 5.89 -39.69
N ALA A 291 7.29 7.02 -39.40
CA ALA A 291 8.65 7.31 -39.83
C ALA A 291 9.75 6.84 -38.86
N LYS A 292 9.40 6.26 -37.71
CA LYS A 292 10.36 5.94 -36.65
C LYS A 292 10.84 4.47 -36.63
N PRO A 293 12.08 4.22 -36.14
CA PRO A 293 12.81 2.97 -36.37
C PRO A 293 12.35 1.77 -35.52
N PHE A 294 11.34 1.92 -34.66
CA PHE A 294 11.04 0.94 -33.62
C PHE A 294 9.99 -0.13 -33.97
N GLY A 295 9.34 -0.06 -35.14
CA GLY A 295 8.38 -1.06 -35.60
C GLY A 295 7.10 -1.12 -34.76
N ASP A 296 6.45 -2.28 -34.67
CA ASP A 296 5.20 -2.49 -33.91
C ASP A 296 5.37 -2.58 -32.38
N GLY A 297 6.58 -2.37 -31.87
CA GLY A 297 6.87 -2.33 -30.43
C GLY A 297 6.91 -3.70 -29.72
N GLN A 298 6.90 -4.82 -30.45
CA GLN A 298 6.91 -6.15 -29.83
C GLN A 298 8.07 -6.35 -28.82
N GLY A 299 7.71 -6.84 -27.63
CA GLY A 299 8.65 -7.12 -26.55
C GLY A 299 9.14 -5.90 -25.76
N ARG A 300 8.65 -4.69 -26.07
CA ARG A 300 9.00 -3.45 -25.34
C ARG A 300 7.82 -2.96 -24.49
N VAL A 301 8.14 -2.30 -23.40
CA VAL A 301 7.14 -1.64 -22.54
C VAL A 301 6.75 -0.30 -23.15
N LEU A 302 5.45 -0.09 -23.38
CA LEU A 302 4.92 1.18 -23.85
C LEU A 302 4.93 2.24 -22.73
N ILE A 303 5.65 3.34 -22.94
CA ILE A 303 5.64 4.51 -22.06
C ILE A 303 4.68 5.55 -22.64
N LYS A 304 3.67 5.90 -21.87
CA LYS A 304 2.63 6.87 -22.23
C LYS A 304 2.26 7.74 -21.05
N ASP A 305 1.48 8.79 -21.27
CA ASP A 305 0.97 9.66 -20.21
C ASP A 305 -0.50 10.01 -20.40
N ARG A 306 -1.18 10.30 -19.30
CA ARG A 306 -2.59 10.72 -19.31
C ARG A 306 -2.80 11.85 -18.32
N ILE A 307 -3.66 12.79 -18.70
CA ILE A 307 -4.09 13.84 -17.80
C ILE A 307 -4.93 13.24 -16.65
N ALA A 308 -4.68 13.66 -15.42
CA ALA A 308 -5.23 13.05 -14.20
C ALA A 308 -6.75 12.85 -14.21
N ASP A 309 -7.53 13.88 -14.58
CA ASP A 309 -9.00 13.77 -14.68
C ASP A 309 -9.45 12.82 -15.80
N SER A 310 -8.76 12.84 -16.95
CA SER A 310 -9.00 11.87 -18.03
C SER A 310 -8.72 10.44 -17.55
N MET A 311 -7.67 10.23 -16.73
CA MET A 311 -7.31 8.90 -16.22
C MET A 311 -8.48 8.23 -15.47
N PHE A 312 -9.26 8.98 -14.69
CA PHE A 312 -10.46 8.44 -14.03
C PHE A 312 -11.55 7.98 -15.01
N GLN A 313 -11.69 8.63 -16.15
CA GLN A 313 -12.59 8.16 -17.20
C GLN A 313 -12.02 6.90 -17.88
N GLN A 314 -10.71 6.91 -18.13
CA GLN A 314 -10.02 5.85 -18.84
C GLN A 314 -10.06 4.52 -18.09
N ILE A 315 -9.80 4.50 -16.78
CA ILE A 315 -9.89 3.26 -15.97
C ILE A 315 -11.31 2.68 -15.92
N GLN A 316 -12.34 3.49 -16.21
CA GLN A 316 -13.73 3.00 -16.24
C GLN A 316 -14.13 2.49 -17.63
N LEU A 317 -13.70 3.18 -18.68
CA LEU A 317 -14.14 2.93 -20.05
C LEU A 317 -13.23 1.92 -20.79
N ARG A 318 -11.92 1.97 -20.50
CA ARG A 318 -10.84 1.24 -21.16
C ARG A 318 -9.80 0.70 -20.15
N PRO A 319 -10.22 0.03 -19.05
CA PRO A 319 -9.28 -0.48 -18.03
C PRO A 319 -8.20 -1.40 -18.59
N ASP A 320 -8.52 -2.18 -19.62
CA ASP A 320 -7.62 -3.11 -20.31
C ASP A 320 -6.48 -2.43 -21.10
N GLU A 321 -6.53 -1.12 -21.29
CA GLU A 321 -5.42 -0.37 -21.91
C GLU A 321 -4.32 0.02 -20.89
N TYR A 322 -4.49 -0.22 -19.59
CA TYR A 322 -3.57 0.28 -18.56
C TYR A 322 -3.08 -0.85 -17.66
N SER A 323 -1.76 -1.02 -17.55
CA SER A 323 -1.14 -2.06 -16.71
C SER A 323 -0.39 -1.48 -15.52
N VAL A 324 0.65 -0.67 -15.74
CA VAL A 324 1.37 0.02 -14.67
C VAL A 324 1.06 1.50 -14.76
N VAL A 325 0.76 2.14 -13.63
CA VAL A 325 0.51 3.59 -13.59
C VAL A 325 1.41 4.24 -12.55
N ALA A 326 2.29 5.14 -12.97
CA ALA A 326 3.15 5.92 -12.09
C ALA A 326 2.58 7.32 -11.88
N THR A 327 2.50 7.78 -10.62
CA THR A 327 1.79 9.01 -10.27
C THR A 327 2.55 9.82 -9.20
N PRO A 328 2.35 11.15 -9.15
CA PRO A 328 2.57 11.93 -7.93
C PRO A 328 1.69 11.43 -6.77
N ASN A 329 1.99 11.90 -5.56
CA ASN A 329 1.40 11.39 -4.33
C ASN A 329 -0.14 11.52 -4.28
N LEU A 330 -0.68 12.72 -4.51
CA LEU A 330 -2.13 12.97 -4.44
C LEU A 330 -2.89 12.17 -5.50
N ASN A 331 -2.40 12.19 -6.75
CA ASN A 331 -3.03 11.48 -7.86
C ASN A 331 -3.10 9.97 -7.61
N GLY A 332 -2.03 9.40 -7.06
CA GLY A 332 -1.95 7.97 -6.78
C GLY A 332 -2.89 7.53 -5.68
N ASP A 333 -3.09 8.38 -4.66
CA ASP A 333 -4.07 8.13 -3.61
C ASP A 333 -5.47 8.01 -4.21
N TYR A 334 -5.90 9.03 -4.95
CA TYR A 334 -7.23 9.06 -5.54
C TYR A 334 -7.43 7.95 -6.58
N LEU A 335 -6.46 7.73 -7.46
CA LEU A 335 -6.56 6.73 -8.52
C LEU A 335 -6.68 5.32 -7.94
N SER A 336 -5.87 4.98 -6.93
CA SER A 336 -5.87 3.63 -6.37
C SER A 336 -7.13 3.31 -5.58
N ASP A 337 -7.67 4.27 -4.83
CA ASP A 337 -8.95 4.11 -4.15
C ASP A 337 -10.11 4.00 -5.16
N ALA A 338 -10.10 4.81 -6.23
CA ALA A 338 -11.09 4.73 -7.29
C ALA A 338 -11.01 3.39 -8.02
N ALA A 339 -9.82 2.91 -8.38
CA ALA A 339 -9.62 1.63 -9.04
C ALA A 339 -10.08 0.46 -8.17
N ALA A 340 -9.77 0.46 -6.86
CA ALA A 340 -10.25 -0.57 -5.94
C ALA A 340 -11.79 -0.58 -5.83
N ALA A 341 -12.44 0.58 -5.89
CA ALA A 341 -13.89 0.66 -5.92
C ALA A 341 -14.49 0.05 -7.20
N LEU A 342 -13.77 0.09 -8.34
CA LEU A 342 -14.22 -0.55 -9.57
C LEU A 342 -14.30 -2.08 -9.44
N THR A 343 -13.46 -2.68 -8.61
CA THR A 343 -13.29 -4.15 -8.50
C THR A 343 -13.95 -4.77 -7.28
N GLY A 344 -14.80 -4.04 -6.55
CA GLY A 344 -15.54 -4.56 -5.39
C GLY A 344 -15.11 -3.98 -4.02
N GLY A 345 -14.21 -3.00 -4.00
CA GLY A 345 -13.91 -2.17 -2.83
C GLY A 345 -12.60 -2.47 -2.09
N LEU A 346 -12.34 -1.69 -1.04
CA LEU A 346 -11.07 -1.65 -0.30
C LEU A 346 -10.75 -2.92 0.52
N GLY A 347 -11.72 -3.80 0.75
CA GLY A 347 -11.52 -5.02 1.56
C GLY A 347 -10.49 -6.00 0.99
N LEU A 348 -10.17 -5.87 -0.30
CA LEU A 348 -9.17 -6.65 -1.02
C LEU A 348 -8.01 -5.80 -1.57
N ALA A 349 -7.94 -4.50 -1.20
CA ALA A 349 -6.92 -3.58 -1.69
C ALA A 349 -5.61 -3.72 -0.90
N ALA A 350 -4.66 -4.43 -1.49
CA ALA A 350 -3.31 -4.59 -0.96
C ALA A 350 -2.45 -3.34 -1.14
N GLY A 351 -1.43 -3.19 -0.29
CA GLY A 351 -0.47 -2.10 -0.40
C GLY A 351 0.93 -2.49 0.07
N ALA A 352 1.92 -1.86 -0.52
CA ALA A 352 3.30 -1.89 -0.07
C ALA A 352 3.89 -0.48 -0.13
N ASN A 353 4.67 -0.09 0.88
CA ASN A 353 5.49 1.10 0.85
C ASN A 353 6.95 0.64 0.81
N ILE A 354 7.63 0.90 -0.29
CA ILE A 354 8.95 0.35 -0.60
C ILE A 354 9.92 1.50 -0.79
N GLY A 355 11.08 1.39 -0.13
CA GLY A 355 12.25 2.23 -0.36
C GLY A 355 13.49 1.36 -0.56
N ASP A 356 14.65 2.00 -0.71
CA ASP A 356 15.90 1.28 -0.94
C ASP A 356 16.44 0.63 0.36
N ALA A 357 16.01 1.13 1.53
CA ALA A 357 16.49 0.68 2.84
C ALA A 357 15.47 -0.14 3.64
N GLY A 358 14.20 -0.17 3.21
CA GLY A 358 13.08 -0.81 3.92
C GLY A 358 11.87 -1.08 3.02
N ALA A 359 11.04 -2.04 3.42
CA ALA A 359 9.76 -2.34 2.78
C ALA A 359 8.69 -2.68 3.83
N MET A 360 7.56 -1.99 3.78
CA MET A 360 6.42 -2.16 4.69
C MET A 360 5.16 -2.50 3.90
N PHE A 361 4.62 -3.69 4.13
CA PHE A 361 3.41 -4.21 3.48
C PHE A 361 2.20 -3.93 4.37
N GLU A 362 1.16 -3.29 3.84
CA GLU A 362 0.01 -2.85 4.62
C GLU A 362 -1.30 -2.87 3.84
N ALA A 363 -2.40 -3.17 4.54
CA ALA A 363 -3.73 -2.99 3.98
C ALA A 363 -4.04 -1.50 3.73
N THR A 364 -4.79 -1.22 2.66
CA THR A 364 -5.18 0.15 2.31
C THR A 364 -6.25 0.72 3.25
N HIS A 365 -7.12 -0.13 3.80
CA HIS A 365 -8.22 0.31 4.67
C HIS A 365 -7.77 0.69 6.09
N GLY A 366 -8.64 1.43 6.80
CA GLY A 366 -8.42 1.82 8.20
C GLY A 366 -8.74 0.74 9.24
N THR A 367 -8.84 1.14 10.51
CA THR A 367 -8.96 0.24 11.68
C THR A 367 -10.38 -0.26 11.95
N ALA A 368 -11.39 0.31 11.30
CA ALA A 368 -12.81 -0.03 11.40
C ALA A 368 -13.28 -0.41 12.84
N PRO A 369 -13.21 0.52 13.82
CA PRO A 369 -13.38 0.20 15.25
C PRO A 369 -14.69 -0.51 15.62
N LYS A 370 -15.76 -0.31 14.84
CA LYS A 370 -17.06 -0.98 15.01
C LYS A 370 -16.98 -2.51 14.94
N TYR A 371 -15.97 -3.06 14.26
CA TYR A 371 -15.81 -4.50 14.03
C TYR A 371 -14.69 -5.15 14.87
N THR A 372 -13.99 -4.37 15.69
CA THR A 372 -12.92 -4.84 16.58
C THR A 372 -13.39 -5.98 17.48
N GLY A 373 -12.64 -7.09 17.50
CA GLY A 373 -12.93 -8.25 18.34
C GLY A 373 -14.20 -9.03 17.99
N LYS A 374 -14.87 -8.73 16.86
CA LYS A 374 -16.09 -9.43 16.44
C LYS A 374 -15.85 -10.64 15.55
N ASN A 375 -14.59 -10.87 15.13
CA ASN A 375 -14.22 -11.92 14.16
C ASN A 375 -15.00 -11.79 12.82
N MET A 376 -15.33 -10.58 12.37
CA MET A 376 -16.15 -10.37 11.16
C MET A 376 -15.38 -9.75 9.99
N ALA A 377 -14.32 -8.98 10.26
CA ALA A 377 -13.66 -8.20 9.23
C ALA A 377 -12.92 -9.08 8.20
N ASN A 378 -12.90 -8.66 6.94
CA ASN A 378 -12.21 -9.36 5.87
C ASN A 378 -10.68 -9.23 6.03
N PRO A 379 -9.92 -10.34 6.19
CA PRO A 379 -8.46 -10.31 6.23
C PRO A 379 -7.79 -10.16 4.86
N GLY A 380 -8.57 -10.13 3.78
CA GLY A 380 -8.08 -10.15 2.40
C GLY A 380 -7.04 -9.07 2.08
N ALA A 381 -7.26 -7.82 2.46
CA ALA A 381 -6.30 -6.74 2.17
C ALA A 381 -4.94 -6.95 2.87
N VAL A 382 -4.91 -7.41 4.12
CA VAL A 382 -3.64 -7.72 4.83
C VAL A 382 -3.00 -8.98 4.22
N LEU A 383 -3.81 -10.01 3.92
CA LEU A 383 -3.34 -11.23 3.27
C LEU A 383 -2.69 -10.94 1.92
N LEU A 384 -3.34 -10.15 1.06
CA LEU A 384 -2.83 -9.77 -0.25
C LEU A 384 -1.62 -8.83 -0.15
N SER A 385 -1.52 -8.03 0.91
CA SER A 385 -0.27 -7.30 1.22
C SER A 385 0.86 -8.26 1.63
N GLY A 386 0.54 -9.34 2.35
CA GLY A 386 1.45 -10.44 2.58
C GLY A 386 1.84 -11.21 1.30
N VAL A 387 0.94 -11.32 0.33
CA VAL A 387 1.27 -11.85 -1.02
C VAL A 387 2.28 -10.95 -1.72
N LEU A 388 2.09 -9.62 -1.70
CA LEU A 388 3.09 -8.67 -2.20
C LEU A 388 4.45 -8.83 -1.49
N MET A 389 4.43 -9.09 -0.18
CA MET A 389 5.64 -9.40 0.57
C MET A 389 6.32 -10.67 0.08
N LEU A 390 5.57 -11.76 -0.13
CA LEU A 390 6.12 -13.00 -0.69
C LEU A 390 6.72 -12.78 -2.08
N GLU A 391 6.09 -11.96 -2.92
CA GLU A 391 6.66 -11.60 -4.22
C GLU A 391 7.96 -10.80 -4.09
N PHE A 392 8.00 -9.83 -3.17
CA PHE A 392 9.20 -9.06 -2.88
C PHE A 392 10.36 -9.94 -2.36
N LEU A 393 10.05 -10.96 -1.57
CA LEU A 393 11.03 -11.96 -1.10
C LEU A 393 11.50 -12.91 -2.22
N GLY A 394 10.92 -12.83 -3.43
CA GLY A 394 11.19 -13.77 -4.53
C GLY A 394 10.54 -15.14 -4.34
N TRP A 395 9.55 -15.25 -3.46
CA TRP A 395 8.85 -16.49 -3.12
C TRP A 395 7.54 -16.62 -3.91
N HIS A 396 7.66 -16.49 -5.24
CA HIS A 396 6.53 -16.35 -6.17
C HIS A 396 5.58 -17.56 -6.15
N GLU A 397 6.09 -18.76 -5.93
CA GLU A 397 5.30 -19.99 -5.86
C GLU A 397 4.32 -19.95 -4.69
N ALA A 398 4.77 -19.50 -3.52
CA ALA A 398 3.91 -19.34 -2.34
C ALA A 398 2.88 -18.21 -2.55
N ALA A 399 3.30 -17.08 -3.15
CA ALA A 399 2.39 -15.99 -3.51
C ALA A 399 1.28 -16.46 -4.47
N GLN A 400 1.64 -17.24 -5.49
CA GLN A 400 0.69 -17.82 -6.44
C GLN A 400 -0.28 -18.81 -5.77
N LYS A 401 0.21 -19.65 -4.84
CA LYS A 401 -0.66 -20.55 -4.09
C LYS A 401 -1.70 -19.80 -3.26
N VAL A 402 -1.31 -18.74 -2.55
CA VAL A 402 -2.26 -17.93 -1.77
C VAL A 402 -3.33 -17.32 -2.68
N ASN A 403 -2.94 -16.70 -3.80
CA ASN A 403 -3.89 -16.14 -4.76
C ASN A 403 -4.88 -17.18 -5.27
N LYS A 404 -4.39 -18.35 -5.70
CA LYS A 404 -5.24 -19.45 -6.19
C LYS A 404 -6.19 -19.97 -5.12
N ALA A 405 -5.72 -20.13 -3.89
CA ALA A 405 -6.56 -20.60 -2.78
C ALA A 405 -7.63 -19.57 -2.40
N LEU A 406 -7.32 -18.28 -2.44
CA LEU A 406 -8.28 -17.19 -2.23
C LEU A 406 -9.36 -17.20 -3.33
N GLU A 407 -8.95 -17.29 -4.59
CA GLU A 407 -9.87 -17.39 -5.74
C GLU A 407 -10.75 -18.65 -5.68
N ALA A 408 -10.20 -19.80 -5.28
CA ALA A 408 -10.96 -21.02 -5.05
C ALA A 408 -12.00 -20.87 -3.92
N THR A 409 -11.66 -20.12 -2.87
CA THR A 409 -12.58 -19.83 -1.76
C THR A 409 -13.75 -18.95 -2.22
N PHE A 410 -13.50 -17.95 -3.07
CA PHE A 410 -14.56 -17.14 -3.67
C PHE A 410 -15.44 -17.94 -4.63
N ALA A 411 -14.83 -18.77 -5.49
CA ALA A 411 -15.55 -19.62 -6.42
C ALA A 411 -16.47 -20.62 -5.71
N GLU A 412 -16.02 -21.21 -4.60
CA GLU A 412 -16.84 -22.11 -3.78
C GLU A 412 -18.06 -21.39 -3.17
N ALA A 413 -17.87 -20.17 -2.66
CA ALA A 413 -18.96 -19.38 -2.11
C ALA A 413 -19.99 -19.01 -3.19
N GLU A 414 -19.53 -18.63 -4.39
CA GLU A 414 -20.38 -18.36 -5.54
C GLU A 414 -21.18 -19.61 -5.96
N GLU A 415 -20.54 -20.78 -6.03
CA GLU A 415 -21.20 -22.04 -6.37
C GLU A 415 -22.25 -22.43 -5.33
N THR A 416 -21.92 -22.26 -4.05
CA THR A 416 -22.86 -22.50 -2.95
C THR A 416 -24.06 -21.57 -3.05
N ALA A 417 -23.82 -20.28 -3.28
CA ALA A 417 -24.89 -19.30 -3.40
C ALA A 417 -25.81 -19.55 -4.60
N LYS A 418 -25.28 -20.02 -5.73
CA LYS A 418 -26.07 -20.38 -6.93
C LYS A 418 -27.06 -21.53 -6.70
N LYS A 419 -26.82 -22.39 -5.71
CA LYS A 419 -27.75 -23.49 -5.34
C LYS A 419 -28.95 -23.01 -4.53
N GLY A 420 -28.98 -21.73 -4.15
CA GLY A 420 -30.03 -21.10 -3.35
C GLY A 420 -29.56 -20.76 -1.93
N PRO A 421 -30.30 -19.89 -1.21
CA PRO A 421 -29.94 -19.48 0.14
C PRO A 421 -30.01 -20.66 1.13
N GLY A 422 -29.12 -20.65 2.12
CA GLY A 422 -29.09 -21.63 3.22
C GLY A 422 -27.82 -22.46 3.32
N GLY A 423 -27.00 -22.50 2.26
CA GLY A 423 -25.65 -23.08 2.33
C GLY A 423 -24.67 -22.18 3.07
N LYS A 424 -23.70 -22.74 3.79
CA LYS A 424 -22.66 -21.97 4.50
C LYS A 424 -21.69 -21.33 3.50
N LEU A 425 -21.51 -20.01 3.59
CA LEU A 425 -20.56 -19.29 2.76
C LEU A 425 -19.26 -19.04 3.53
N TYR A 426 -18.16 -19.60 3.04
CA TYR A 426 -16.83 -19.35 3.59
C TYR A 426 -16.21 -18.09 3.00
N VAL A 427 -16.94 -16.97 3.06
CA VAL A 427 -16.46 -15.62 2.78
C VAL A 427 -16.98 -14.69 3.87
N THR A 428 -16.28 -13.59 4.15
CA THR A 428 -16.69 -12.66 5.20
C THR A 428 -17.95 -11.87 4.82
N TYR A 429 -18.58 -11.24 5.82
CA TYR A 429 -19.91 -10.62 5.69
C TYR A 429 -20.02 -9.59 4.55
N ASP A 430 -18.93 -8.89 4.25
CA ASP A 430 -18.82 -7.87 3.20
C ASP A 430 -19.02 -8.44 1.80
N ILE A 431 -18.58 -9.68 1.57
CA ILE A 431 -18.77 -10.43 0.33
C ILE A 431 -20.07 -11.23 0.40
N ALA A 432 -20.35 -11.92 1.52
CA ALA A 432 -21.52 -12.78 1.64
C ALA A 432 -22.84 -12.05 1.35
N ARG A 433 -22.97 -10.79 1.80
CA ARG A 433 -24.17 -9.96 1.58
C ARG A 433 -24.41 -9.54 0.12
N GLN A 434 -23.46 -9.80 -0.77
CA GLN A 434 -23.56 -9.51 -2.21
C GLN A 434 -24.37 -10.60 -2.95
N PHE A 435 -24.44 -11.82 -2.40
CA PHE A 435 -25.17 -12.91 -3.03
C PHE A 435 -26.68 -12.78 -2.79
N PRO A 436 -27.53 -12.90 -3.82
CA PRO A 436 -28.98 -12.84 -3.65
C PRO A 436 -29.51 -13.86 -2.63
N GLY A 437 -30.35 -13.40 -1.70
CA GLY A 437 -30.91 -14.23 -0.62
C GLY A 437 -29.97 -14.45 0.57
N TYR A 438 -28.73 -13.96 0.50
CA TYR A 438 -27.78 -13.95 1.61
C TYR A 438 -27.73 -12.56 2.27
N GLY A 439 -27.60 -12.52 3.59
CA GLY A 439 -27.41 -11.29 4.36
C GLY A 439 -26.09 -11.31 5.14
N GLU A 440 -25.79 -10.23 5.87
CA GLU A 440 -24.53 -10.10 6.62
C GLU A 440 -24.27 -11.27 7.60
N LYS A 441 -25.32 -11.87 8.15
CA LYS A 441 -25.23 -13.01 9.08
C LYS A 441 -24.74 -14.31 8.45
N ALA A 442 -24.72 -14.39 7.13
CA ALA A 442 -24.25 -15.57 6.42
C ALA A 442 -22.74 -15.57 6.17
N GLY A 443 -22.06 -14.46 6.47
CA GLY A 443 -20.61 -14.37 6.37
C GLY A 443 -19.92 -15.26 7.41
N ALA A 444 -18.87 -15.95 6.97
CA ALA A 444 -17.98 -16.67 7.87
C ALA A 444 -17.18 -15.70 8.74
N PRO A 445 -16.82 -16.11 9.97
CA PRO A 445 -15.85 -15.39 10.76
C PRO A 445 -14.50 -15.23 10.05
N SER A 446 -13.74 -14.18 10.37
CA SER A 446 -12.42 -13.89 9.79
C SER A 446 -11.48 -15.10 9.87
N SER A 447 -11.48 -15.78 11.02
CA SER A 447 -10.69 -17.00 11.24
C SER A 447 -11.14 -18.18 10.39
N GLU A 448 -12.46 -18.39 10.22
CA GLU A 448 -12.97 -19.51 9.40
C GLU A 448 -12.73 -19.26 7.91
N PHE A 449 -12.79 -18.01 7.46
CA PHE A 449 -12.40 -17.65 6.10
C PHE A 449 -10.93 -17.96 5.86
N ALA A 450 -10.04 -17.57 6.78
CA ALA A 450 -8.62 -17.94 6.72
C ALA A 450 -8.41 -19.46 6.72
N ASP A 451 -9.14 -20.20 7.56
CA ASP A 451 -9.08 -21.67 7.59
C ASP A 451 -9.50 -22.30 6.26
N ARG A 452 -10.53 -21.74 5.63
CA ARG A 452 -10.98 -22.23 4.32
C ARG A 452 -9.94 -21.98 3.24
N ILE A 453 -9.30 -20.81 3.24
CA ILE A 453 -8.18 -20.54 2.32
C ILE A 453 -7.05 -21.55 2.56
N VAL A 454 -6.71 -21.85 3.83
CA VAL A 454 -5.68 -22.85 4.16
C VAL A 454 -6.03 -24.25 3.65
N GLN A 455 -7.31 -24.62 3.66
CA GLN A 455 -7.78 -25.89 3.10
C GLN A 455 -7.60 -25.97 1.58
N HIS A 456 -7.70 -24.85 0.87
CA HIS A 456 -7.53 -24.76 -0.59
C HIS A 456 -6.06 -24.65 -1.05
N LEU A 457 -5.10 -24.42 -0.14
CA LEU A 457 -3.64 -24.42 -0.44
C LEU A 457 -3.10 -25.83 -0.77
#